data_AF-A0A2E7D0M4-F1
#
_entry.id   AF-A0A2E7D0M4-F1
#
_cell.length_a   1.000
_cell.length_b   1.000
_cell.length_c   1.000
_cell.angle_alpha   90.00
_cell.angle_beta   90.00
_cell.angle_gamma   90.00
#
_symmetry.space_group_name_H-M   'P 1'
#
loop_
_entity.id
_entity.type
_entity.pdbx_description
1 polymer ?
#
loop_
_entity_poly.entity_id
_entity_poly.type
_entity_poly.pdbx_seq_one_letter_code
_entity_poly.pdbx_strand_id
1 'polypeptide(L)'
;MEAWRKAIITGDVDQVKEFIDDGIDVNQLIEQAADDDRVPPIVLAAIVDQFEVAKLLVESGADVNQTVRLPVQPKEGWSYSQDSALINAAARENAEFVKFLVQAGADINYCSQIRDSPLYNAISSAESK
;
A
#
# COMPACT_ATOMS: atom_id res chain seq x y z
N MET A 1 2.50 16.73 9.02
CA MET A 1 3.10 15.50 8.45
C MET A 1 3.16 14.38 9.48
N GLU A 2 3.80 14.55 10.64
CA GLU A 2 3.89 13.47 11.66
C GLU A 2 2.52 13.01 12.21
N ALA A 3 1.61 13.94 12.48
CA ALA A 3 0.26 13.61 12.95
C ALA A 3 -0.56 12.85 11.89
N TRP A 4 -0.53 13.30 10.64
CA TRP A 4 -1.14 12.59 9.49
C TRP A 4 -0.64 11.15 9.36
N ARG A 5 0.69 10.97 9.39
CA ARG A 5 1.32 9.65 9.38
C ARG A 5 0.84 8.79 10.54
N LYS A 6 0.81 9.35 11.75
CA LYS A 6 0.41 8.63 12.96
C LYS A 6 -1.04 8.18 12.87
N ALA A 7 -1.95 9.05 12.44
CA ALA A 7 -3.37 8.75 12.26
C ALA A 7 -3.57 7.54 11.33
N ILE A 8 -2.86 7.52 10.20
CA ILE A 8 -2.87 6.38 9.28
C ILE A 8 -2.34 5.12 9.97
N ILE A 9 -1.19 5.18 10.65
CA ILE A 9 -0.59 4.02 11.30
C ILE A 9 -1.49 3.43 12.39
N THR A 10 -2.15 4.28 13.17
CA THR A 10 -3.01 3.87 14.27
C THR A 10 -4.42 3.48 13.83
N GLY A 11 -4.80 3.74 12.57
CA GLY A 11 -6.14 3.45 12.09
C GLY A 11 -7.19 4.46 12.56
N ASP A 12 -6.78 5.69 12.88
CA ASP A 12 -7.68 6.74 13.36
C ASP A 12 -8.43 7.36 12.18
N VAL A 13 -9.51 6.69 11.75
CA VAL A 13 -10.30 7.05 10.56
C VAL A 13 -10.89 8.45 10.69
N ASP A 14 -11.35 8.84 11.88
CA ASP A 14 -11.94 10.16 12.11
C ASP A 14 -10.89 11.26 11.94
N GLN A 15 -9.71 11.08 12.53
CA GLN A 15 -8.61 12.04 12.38
C GLN A 15 -8.08 12.06 10.94
N VAL A 16 -8.04 10.92 10.25
CA VAL A 16 -7.69 10.88 8.82
C VAL A 16 -8.70 11.69 8.00
N LYS A 17 -10.00 11.55 8.28
CA LYS A 17 -11.05 12.31 7.61
C LYS A 17 -10.90 13.81 7.84
N GLU A 18 -10.69 14.24 9.09
CA GLU A 18 -10.45 15.65 9.43
C GLU A 18 -9.29 16.24 8.64
N PHE A 19 -8.17 15.51 8.54
CA PHE A 19 -7.02 15.95 7.76
C PHE A 19 -7.31 16.12 6.27
N ILE A 20 -8.11 15.21 5.68
CA ILE A 20 -8.55 15.31 4.28
C ILE A 20 -9.49 16.50 4.09
N ASP A 21 -10.43 16.71 5.02
CA ASP A 21 -11.37 17.83 5.01
C ASP A 21 -10.65 19.19 5.16
N ASP A 22 -9.53 19.23 5.89
CA ASP A 22 -8.61 20.38 5.99
C ASP A 22 -7.78 20.62 4.71
N GLY A 23 -7.93 19.76 3.70
CA GLY A 23 -7.33 19.92 2.37
C GLY A 23 -5.95 19.30 2.19
N ILE A 24 -5.57 18.33 3.04
CA ILE A 24 -4.40 17.49 2.74
C ILE A 24 -4.63 16.73 1.43
N ASP A 25 -3.63 16.76 0.56
CA ASP A 25 -3.62 15.92 -0.64
C ASP A 25 -3.42 14.46 -0.24
N VAL A 26 -4.42 13.63 -0.50
CA VAL A 26 -4.45 12.18 -0.21
C VAL A 26 -3.36 11.38 -0.93
N ASN A 27 -2.73 11.97 -1.97
CA ASN A 27 -1.62 11.38 -2.71
C ASN A 27 -0.25 11.93 -2.27
N GLN A 28 -0.23 12.88 -1.32
CA GLN A 28 1.00 13.46 -0.82
C GLN A 28 1.82 12.43 -0.06
N LEU A 29 3.04 12.18 -0.55
CA LEU A 29 3.93 11.18 0.04
C LEU A 29 4.33 11.57 1.46
N ILE A 30 4.30 10.59 2.34
CA ILE A 30 4.59 10.72 3.77
C ILE A 30 6.05 10.36 4.01
N GLU A 31 6.78 11.20 4.73
CA GLU A 31 8.17 10.92 5.11
C GLU A 31 8.25 9.71 6.07
N GLN A 32 9.15 8.77 5.76
CA GLN A 32 9.52 7.70 6.67
C GLN A 32 10.76 8.09 7.49
N ALA A 33 10.82 7.59 8.73
CA ALA A 33 11.86 7.96 9.68
C ALA A 33 13.26 7.43 9.34
N ALA A 34 13.39 6.51 8.38
CA ALA A 34 14.60 5.72 8.20
C ALA A 34 15.60 6.29 7.19
N ASP A 35 15.23 6.81 6.02
CA ASP A 35 16.22 7.19 4.98
C ASP A 35 15.57 8.00 3.83
N ASP A 36 15.12 9.24 4.04
CA ASP A 36 14.52 10.15 3.00
C ASP A 36 13.41 9.51 2.10
N ASP A 37 12.99 8.30 2.44
CA ASP A 37 12.06 7.48 1.69
C ASP A 37 10.67 7.98 2.00
N ARG A 38 9.93 8.28 0.95
CA ARG A 38 8.56 8.77 1.06
C ARG A 38 7.61 7.67 0.63
N VAL A 39 6.54 7.48 1.40
CA VAL A 39 5.55 6.42 1.17
C VAL A 39 4.20 7.03 0.82
N PRO A 40 3.52 6.54 -0.23
CA PRO A 40 2.14 6.88 -0.50
C PRO A 40 1.24 6.55 0.71
N PRO A 41 0.30 7.43 1.11
CA PRO A 41 -0.61 7.17 2.22
C PRO A 41 -1.34 5.81 2.11
N ILE A 42 -1.79 5.46 0.91
CA ILE A 42 -2.50 4.21 0.64
C ILE A 42 -1.61 2.97 0.82
N VAL A 43 -0.32 3.07 0.46
CA VAL A 43 0.62 1.96 0.68
C VAL A 43 0.96 1.82 2.16
N LEU A 44 1.12 2.93 2.89
CA LEU A 44 1.33 2.88 4.33
C LEU A 44 0.15 2.19 5.05
N ALA A 45 -1.09 2.57 4.71
CA ALA A 45 -2.28 1.93 5.25
C ALA A 45 -2.28 0.41 4.98
N ALA A 46 -1.88 -0.03 3.79
CA ALA A 46 -1.76 -1.45 3.47
C ALA A 46 -0.63 -2.17 4.23
N ILE A 47 0.54 -1.53 4.40
CA ILE A 47 1.66 -2.07 5.19
C ILE A 47 1.22 -2.38 6.63
N VAL A 48 0.45 -1.47 7.24
CA VAL A 48 -0.03 -1.59 8.62
C VAL A 48 -1.44 -2.19 8.76
N ASP A 49 -2.04 -2.70 7.67
CA ASP A 49 -3.36 -3.37 7.63
C ASP A 49 -4.58 -2.50 7.99
N GLN A 50 -4.49 -1.20 7.74
CA GLN A 50 -5.54 -0.25 8.11
C GLN A 50 -6.58 -0.16 7.00
N PHE A 51 -7.40 -1.20 6.88
CA PHE A 51 -8.39 -1.35 5.81
C PHE A 51 -9.36 -0.16 5.70
N GLU A 52 -9.96 0.25 6.82
CA GLU A 52 -10.93 1.37 6.80
C GLU A 52 -10.27 2.71 6.45
N VAL A 53 -9.02 2.92 6.85
CA VAL A 53 -8.23 4.09 6.42
C VAL A 53 -7.96 4.03 4.92
N ALA A 54 -7.54 2.87 4.41
CA ALA A 54 -7.29 2.70 2.98
C ALA A 54 -8.57 2.91 2.15
N LYS A 55 -9.71 2.45 2.66
CA LYS A 55 -11.02 2.69 2.05
C LYS A 55 -11.35 4.18 1.97
N LEU A 56 -11.22 4.90 3.09
CA LEU A 56 -11.42 6.34 3.15
C LEU A 56 -10.50 7.09 2.18
N LEU A 57 -9.22 6.71 2.11
CA LEU A 57 -8.27 7.31 1.17
C LEU A 57 -8.70 7.11 -0.29
N VAL A 58 -9.10 5.89 -0.69
CA VAL A 58 -9.59 5.60 -2.04
C VAL A 58 -10.86 6.37 -2.35
N GLU A 59 -11.83 6.38 -1.43
CA GLU A 59 -13.08 7.16 -1.57
C GLU A 59 -12.82 8.67 -1.70
N SER A 60 -11.69 9.14 -1.17
CA SER A 60 -11.25 10.53 -1.25
C SER A 60 -10.36 10.83 -2.46
N GLY A 61 -10.20 9.89 -3.40
CA GLY A 61 -9.45 10.09 -4.64
C GLY A 61 -7.97 9.73 -4.57
N ALA A 62 -7.55 8.89 -3.62
CA ALA A 62 -6.21 8.32 -3.63
C ALA A 62 -5.98 7.45 -4.87
N ASP A 63 -4.82 7.63 -5.50
CA ASP A 63 -4.36 6.78 -6.59
C ASP A 63 -3.92 5.42 -6.03
N VAL A 64 -4.77 4.43 -6.25
CA VAL A 64 -4.60 3.04 -5.80
C VAL A 64 -3.33 2.37 -6.34
N ASN A 65 -2.76 2.91 -7.42
CA ASN A 65 -1.59 2.37 -8.09
C ASN A 65 -0.28 3.06 -7.70
N GLN A 66 -0.29 3.97 -6.72
CA GLN A 66 0.96 4.50 -6.19
C GLN A 66 1.83 3.37 -5.61
N THR A 67 3.11 3.44 -5.93
CA THR A 67 4.10 2.45 -5.48
C THR A 67 5.24 3.12 -4.73
N VAL A 68 5.81 2.43 -3.75
CA VAL A 68 7.01 2.84 -3.03
C VAL A 68 8.12 1.82 -3.27
N ARG A 69 9.36 2.29 -3.35
CA ARG A 69 10.52 1.43 -3.41
C ARG A 69 11.00 1.17 -1.99
N LEU A 70 10.84 -0.06 -1.50
CA LEU A 70 11.27 -0.40 -0.15
C LEU A 70 12.53 -1.26 -0.21
N PRO A 71 13.48 -1.02 0.70
CA PRO A 71 14.60 -1.93 0.85
C PRO A 71 14.10 -3.29 1.33
N VAL A 72 14.57 -4.34 0.68
CA VAL A 72 14.37 -5.71 1.10
C VAL A 72 15.73 -6.34 1.32
N GLN A 73 15.85 -7.13 2.40
CA GLN A 73 17.01 -7.98 2.65
C GLN A 73 16.69 -9.40 2.20
N PRO A 74 16.91 -9.75 0.91
CA PRO A 74 16.92 -11.14 0.51
C PRO A 74 18.05 -11.90 1.21
N LYS A 75 18.01 -13.24 1.13
CA LYS A 75 19.05 -14.11 1.69
C LYS A 75 20.46 -13.79 1.14
N GLU A 76 20.55 -13.18 -0.04
CA GLU A 76 21.80 -12.76 -0.67
C GLU A 76 21.76 -11.26 -1.02
N GLY A 77 22.43 -10.45 -0.20
CA GLY A 77 22.67 -9.03 -0.48
C GLY A 77 21.49 -8.10 -0.17
N TRP A 78 21.63 -6.86 -0.64
CA TRP A 78 20.58 -5.83 -0.54
C TRP A 78 19.86 -5.72 -1.87
N SER A 79 18.53 -5.70 -1.83
CA SER A 79 17.71 -5.44 -3.01
C SER A 79 16.59 -4.47 -2.64
N TYR A 80 15.80 -4.09 -3.64
CA TYR A 80 14.65 -3.21 -3.46
C TYR A 80 13.43 -3.82 -4.13
N SER A 81 12.30 -3.83 -3.43
CA SER A 81 10.99 -4.16 -4.00
C SER A 81 10.30 -2.89 -4.48
N GLN A 82 9.50 -3.01 -5.52
CA GLN A 82 8.46 -2.03 -5.83
C GLN A 82 7.18 -2.53 -5.21
N ASP A 83 6.74 -1.88 -4.14
CA ASP A 83 5.57 -2.30 -3.38
C ASP A 83 4.39 -1.35 -3.60
N SER A 84 3.20 -1.93 -3.67
CA SER A 84 1.90 -1.26 -3.82
C SER A 84 0.98 -1.65 -2.67
N ALA A 85 -0.16 -0.97 -2.55
CA ALA A 85 -1.17 -1.34 -1.57
C ALA A 85 -1.66 -2.78 -1.78
N LEU A 86 -1.82 -3.19 -3.05
CA LEU A 86 -2.28 -4.53 -3.42
C LEU A 86 -1.28 -5.62 -3.01
N ILE A 87 0.03 -5.41 -3.27
CA ILE A 87 1.09 -6.35 -2.87
C ILE A 87 1.09 -6.54 -1.35
N ASN A 88 1.02 -5.46 -0.58
CA ASN A 88 1.04 -5.52 0.88
C ASN A 88 -0.21 -6.20 1.45
N ALA A 89 -1.40 -5.88 0.93
CA ALA A 89 -2.64 -6.55 1.33
C ALA A 89 -2.59 -8.06 1.05
N ALA A 90 -2.03 -8.46 -0.10
CA ALA A 90 -1.87 -9.87 -0.47
C ALA A 90 -0.84 -10.60 0.41
N ALA A 91 0.30 -9.97 0.72
CA ALA A 91 1.33 -10.53 1.60
C ALA A 91 0.82 -10.78 3.03
N ARG A 92 -0.22 -10.05 3.46
CA ARG A 92 -0.89 -10.20 4.75
C ARG A 92 -2.06 -11.18 4.74
N GLU A 93 -2.33 -11.80 3.59
CA GLU A 93 -3.47 -12.72 3.40
C GLU A 93 -4.84 -12.07 3.67
N ASN A 94 -4.93 -10.74 3.58
CA ASN A 94 -6.18 -10.01 3.79
C ASN A 94 -7.02 -9.99 2.50
N ALA A 95 -7.77 -11.08 2.28
CA ALA A 95 -8.55 -11.28 1.07
C ALA A 95 -9.63 -10.21 0.84
N GLU A 96 -10.19 -9.63 1.92
CA GLU A 96 -11.17 -8.54 1.81
C GLU A 96 -10.52 -7.27 1.28
N PHE A 97 -9.36 -6.91 1.83
CA PHE A 97 -8.59 -5.76 1.39
C PHE A 97 -8.11 -5.92 -0.06
N VAL A 98 -7.61 -7.10 -0.43
CA VAL A 98 -7.25 -7.41 -1.83
C VAL A 98 -8.44 -7.21 -2.77
N LYS A 99 -9.61 -7.77 -2.43
CA LYS A 99 -10.83 -7.60 -3.26
C LYS A 99 -11.21 -6.15 -3.42
N PHE A 100 -11.17 -5.38 -2.33
CA PHE A 100 -11.47 -3.96 -2.36
C PHE A 100 -10.52 -3.19 -3.28
N LEU A 101 -9.20 -3.40 -3.16
CA LEU A 101 -8.21 -2.73 -4.00
C LEU A 101 -8.38 -3.07 -5.48
N VAL A 102 -8.65 -4.35 -5.81
CA VAL A 102 -8.93 -4.78 -7.19
C VAL A 102 -10.20 -4.11 -7.73
N GLN A 103 -11.26 -4.02 -6.92
CA GLN A 103 -12.49 -3.30 -7.29
C GLN A 103 -12.26 -1.80 -7.47
N ALA A 104 -11.33 -1.22 -6.72
CA ALA A 104 -10.90 0.18 -6.85
C ALA A 104 -9.99 0.43 -8.07
N GLY A 105 -9.67 -0.59 -8.87
CA GLY A 105 -8.84 -0.45 -10.08
C GLY A 105 -7.35 -0.60 -9.83
N ALA A 106 -6.94 -1.27 -8.74
CA ALA A 106 -5.54 -1.65 -8.56
C ALA A 106 -5.07 -2.56 -9.70
N ASP A 107 -3.98 -2.17 -10.34
CA ASP A 107 -3.35 -2.95 -11.40
C ASP A 107 -2.68 -4.19 -10.79
N ILE A 108 -3.28 -5.33 -11.09
CA ILE A 108 -2.83 -6.66 -10.67
C ILE A 108 -1.45 -7.02 -11.23
N ASN A 109 -0.99 -6.32 -12.27
CA ASN A 109 0.28 -6.57 -12.94
C ASN A 109 1.46 -5.85 -12.29
N TYR A 110 1.23 -4.98 -11.28
CA TYR A 110 2.29 -4.58 -10.37
C TYR A 110 2.70 -5.79 -9.53
N CYS A 111 3.40 -6.72 -10.16
CA CYS A 111 4.10 -7.80 -9.52
C CYS A 111 5.37 -7.21 -8.94
N SER A 112 5.53 -7.30 -7.62
CA SER A 112 6.85 -7.13 -7.00
C SER A 112 7.83 -8.01 -7.77
N GLN A 113 9.01 -7.47 -8.12
CA GLN A 113 10.09 -8.24 -8.79
C GLN A 113 10.56 -9.45 -7.95
N ILE A 114 10.03 -9.61 -6.74
CA ILE A 114 10.11 -10.81 -5.95
C ILE A 114 9.21 -11.88 -6.60
N ARG A 115 9.83 -12.76 -7.40
CA ARG A 115 9.26 -13.98 -8.01
C ARG A 115 8.42 -14.87 -7.08
N ASP A 116 8.45 -14.62 -5.77
CA ASP A 116 7.78 -15.40 -4.74
C ASP A 116 6.54 -14.71 -4.11
N SER A 117 6.08 -13.58 -4.67
CA SER A 117 4.82 -12.97 -4.24
C SER A 117 3.64 -13.96 -4.37
N PRO A 118 2.77 -14.11 -3.35
CA PRO A 118 1.58 -14.95 -3.43
C PRO A 118 0.68 -14.60 -4.62
N LEU A 119 0.64 -13.31 -5.01
CA LEU A 119 -0.11 -12.84 -6.18
C LEU A 119 0.56 -13.27 -7.49
N TYR A 120 1.89 -13.20 -7.59
CA TYR A 120 2.64 -13.68 -8.75
C TYR A 120 2.46 -15.20 -8.95
N ASN A 121 2.50 -15.97 -7.86
CA ASN A 121 2.24 -17.41 -7.91
C ASN A 121 0.79 -17.74 -8.30
N ALA A 122 -0.18 -16.93 -7.84
CA ALA A 122 -1.59 -17.08 -8.22
C ALA A 122 -1.83 -16.76 -9.71
N ILE A 123 -1.20 -15.71 -10.24
CA ILE A 123 -1.35 -15.32 -11.66
C ILE A 123 -0.57 -16.28 -12.58
N SER A 124 0.70 -16.60 -12.28
CA SER A 124 1.52 -17.49 -13.11
C SER A 124 1.01 -18.94 -13.15
N SER A 125 0.38 -19.42 -12.07
CA SER A 125 -0.28 -20.74 -12.07
C SER A 125 -1.60 -20.77 -12.86
N ALA A 126 -2.24 -19.62 -13.08
CA ALA A 126 -3.45 -19.50 -13.88
C ALA A 126 -3.14 -19.42 -15.39
N GLU A 127 -2.02 -18.82 -15.79
CA GLU A 127 -1.59 -18.71 -17.19
C GLU A 127 -0.91 -19.98 -17.75
N SER A 128 -0.57 -20.94 -16.89
CA SER A 128 0.09 -22.19 -17.28
C SER A 128 -0.88 -23.36 -17.54
N LYS A 129 -2.15 -23.07 -17.88
CA LYS A 129 -3.18 -24.07 -18.24
C LYS A 129 -3.72 -23.90 -19.65
#